data_AF-A0A932KAF2-F1
#
_entry.id   AF-A0A932KAF2-F1
#
_cell.length_a   1.000
_cell.length_b   1.000
_cell.length_c   1.000
_cell.angle_alpha   90.00
_cell.angle_beta   90.00
_cell.angle_gamma   90.00
#
_symmetry.space_group_name_H-M   'P 1'
#
loop_
_entity.id
_entity.type
_entity.pdbx_description
1 polymer ?
#
loop_
_entity_poly.entity_id
_entity_poly.type
_entity_poly.pdbx_seq_one_letter_code
_entity_poly.pdbx_strand_id
1 'polypeptide(L)'
;MAKRGKSPDMQQLISMGKEKGYLTYDEVNDILPPDIVSPEHIDDLMVLFGEMDIELVDADHGESSVEVVKVVDKELLEEEKSLALRDGGGGHTDDPVRIYLREMGSIPLLTREGEVEIAKRIEEAQNQIIMAVINNPLAAKDVLHLREKLKNGKIGVDDLGSHSEPDEKRVSAWRTQGRRQLLDFLEQVAACDLRLTRIKTRLGQRSLSENVRRELIAEEKKKHKKMA
;
A
#
# COMPACT_ATOMS: atom_id res chain seq x y z
N MET A 1 -2.43 25.78 48.13
CA MET A 1 -3.58 25.95 47.20
C MET A 1 -3.40 27.25 46.44
N ALA A 2 -2.88 27.20 45.22
CA ALA A 2 -2.68 28.38 44.38
C ALA A 2 -3.45 28.22 43.06
N LYS A 3 -4.41 29.13 42.86
CA LYS A 3 -5.12 29.52 41.63
C LYS A 3 -5.22 28.50 40.48
N ARG A 4 -6.18 27.58 40.57
CA ARG A 4 -6.88 27.02 39.40
C ARG A 4 -7.80 28.09 38.82
N GLY A 5 -7.28 28.92 37.94
CA GLY A 5 -8.06 29.92 37.22
C GLY A 5 -7.26 30.38 36.02
N LYS A 6 -7.68 29.93 34.83
CA LYS A 6 -7.08 30.21 33.50
C LYS A 6 -6.34 31.56 33.49
N SER A 7 -5.01 31.54 33.54
CA SER A 7 -4.22 32.74 33.31
C SER A 7 -4.50 33.25 31.89
N PRO A 8 -4.61 34.57 31.67
CA PRO A 8 -4.80 35.14 30.33
C PRO A 8 -3.68 34.68 29.38
N ASP A 9 -2.48 34.50 29.92
CA ASP A 9 -1.27 34.07 29.22
C ASP A 9 -1.41 32.64 28.66
N MET A 10 -2.06 31.72 29.41
CA MET A 10 -2.36 30.36 28.95
C MET A 10 -3.36 30.35 27.78
N GLN A 11 -4.34 31.25 27.81
CA GLN A 11 -5.31 31.34 26.70
C GLN A 11 -4.67 31.87 25.42
N GLN A 12 -3.71 32.79 25.56
CA GLN A 12 -2.92 33.29 24.43
C GLN A 12 -2.07 32.17 23.81
N LEU A 13 -1.36 31.38 24.63
CA LEU A 13 -0.58 30.22 24.18
C LEU A 13 -1.46 29.19 23.45
N ILE A 14 -2.64 28.89 23.98
CA ILE A 14 -3.58 27.96 23.32
C ILE A 14 -4.07 28.51 21.98
N SER A 15 -4.34 29.82 21.87
CA SER A 15 -4.76 30.42 20.61
C SER A 15 -3.64 30.39 19.55
N MET A 16 -2.40 30.69 19.96
CA MET A 16 -1.23 30.65 19.09
C MET A 16 -0.90 29.22 18.65
N GLY A 17 -0.92 28.27 19.59
CA GLY A 17 -0.68 26.86 19.31
C GLY A 17 -1.76 26.23 18.43
N LYS A 18 -3.03 26.64 18.55
CA LYS A 18 -4.11 26.18 17.65
C LYS A 18 -4.01 26.76 16.24
N GLU A 19 -3.47 27.97 16.09
CA GLU A 19 -3.28 28.59 14.78
C GLU A 19 -2.07 28.00 14.06
N LYS A 20 -0.96 27.80 14.78
CA LYS A 20 0.29 27.27 14.22
C LYS A 20 0.34 25.74 14.16
N GLY A 21 -0.42 25.04 15.01
CA GLY A 21 -0.34 23.58 15.20
C GLY A 21 0.86 23.12 16.04
N TYR A 22 1.76 24.02 16.39
CA TYR A 22 2.93 23.75 17.24
C TYR A 22 3.30 25.00 18.06
N LEU A 23 4.09 24.79 19.10
CA LEU A 23 4.62 25.82 19.96
C LEU A 23 6.07 25.50 20.35
N THR A 24 6.93 26.51 20.47
CA THR A 24 8.34 26.28 20.87
C THR A 24 8.55 26.44 22.38
N TYR A 25 9.55 25.75 22.93
CA TYR A 25 9.89 25.87 24.36
C TYR A 25 10.26 27.30 24.77
N ASP A 26 10.90 28.05 23.88
CA ASP A 26 11.23 29.45 24.11
C ASP A 26 9.97 30.32 24.16
N GLU A 27 9.00 30.10 23.27
CA GLU A 27 7.70 30.80 23.30
C GLU A 27 6.89 30.49 24.57
N VAL A 28 6.96 29.27 25.09
CA VAL A 28 6.34 28.88 26.38
C VAL A 28 7.03 29.62 27.53
N ASN A 29 8.36 29.61 27.55
CA ASN A 29 9.17 30.16 28.64
C ASN A 29 9.11 31.70 28.71
N ASP A 30 8.91 32.37 27.57
CA ASP A 30 8.77 33.82 27.49
C ASP A 30 7.40 34.33 27.99
N ILE A 31 6.34 33.52 27.82
CA ILE A 31 4.96 33.93 28.12
C ILE A 31 4.53 33.49 29.53
N LEU A 32 5.05 32.37 30.04
CA LEU A 32 4.68 31.85 31.36
C LEU A 32 5.66 32.32 32.45
N PRO A 33 5.17 32.68 33.66
CA PRO A 33 6.03 33.00 34.79
C PRO A 33 6.94 31.82 35.17
N PRO A 34 8.19 32.06 35.60
CA PRO A 34 9.18 31.02 35.88
C PRO A 34 8.75 30.04 36.98
N ASP A 35 7.81 30.43 37.85
CA ASP A 35 7.22 29.54 38.87
C ASP A 35 6.39 28.38 38.27
N ILE A 36 5.90 28.52 37.03
CA ILE A 36 5.08 27.51 36.32
C ILE A 36 5.93 26.73 35.30
N VAL A 37 7.06 27.28 34.85
CA VAL A 37 8.00 26.65 33.90
C VAL A 37 9.04 25.77 34.62
N SER A 38 8.73 25.33 35.84
CA SER A 38 9.57 24.36 36.55
C SER A 38 9.55 23.02 35.80
N PRO A 39 10.68 22.27 35.75
CA PRO A 39 10.75 20.98 35.05
C PRO A 39 9.69 19.97 35.49
N GLU A 40 9.20 20.06 36.73
CA GLU A 40 8.15 19.19 37.25
C GLU A 40 6.76 19.52 36.68
N HIS A 41 6.53 20.78 36.28
CA HIS A 41 5.26 21.26 35.75
C HIS A 41 5.26 21.37 34.22
N ILE A 42 6.42 21.31 33.58
CA ILE A 42 6.50 21.33 32.10
C ILE A 42 5.93 20.04 31.50
N ASP A 43 6.10 18.90 32.18
CA ASP A 43 5.52 17.62 31.79
C ASP A 43 3.98 17.66 31.79
N ASP A 44 3.39 18.30 32.81
CA ASP A 44 1.93 18.51 32.88
C ASP A 44 1.44 19.42 31.73
N LEU A 45 2.25 20.40 31.31
CA LEU A 45 1.94 21.25 30.15
C LEU A 45 2.03 20.47 28.84
N MET A 46 2.99 19.55 28.68
CA MET A 46 3.08 18.68 27.50
C MET A 46 1.84 17.83 27.33
N VAL A 47 1.34 17.24 28.41
CA VAL A 47 0.10 16.45 28.37
C VAL A 47 -1.10 17.34 28.02
N LEU A 48 -1.20 18.51 28.64
CA LEU A 48 -2.31 19.44 28.40
C LEU A 48 -2.35 19.95 26.96
N PHE A 49 -1.20 20.31 26.37
CA PHE A 49 -1.12 20.75 24.97
C PHE A 49 -1.34 19.59 23.99
N GLY A 50 -0.85 18.38 24.31
CA GLY A 50 -1.13 17.17 23.56
C GLY A 50 -2.63 16.82 23.50
N GLU A 51 -3.38 16.99 24.59
CA GLU A 51 -4.84 16.83 24.60
C GLU A 51 -5.57 17.85 23.72
N MET A 52 -4.91 18.96 23.37
CA MET A 52 -5.45 20.04 22.53
C MET A 52 -4.91 20.04 21.09
N ASP A 53 -4.24 18.96 20.65
CA ASP A 53 -3.58 18.81 19.34
C ASP A 53 -2.51 19.89 19.05
N ILE A 54 -1.72 20.27 20.05
CA ILE A 54 -0.61 21.23 19.91
C ILE A 54 0.71 20.53 20.24
N GLU A 55 1.62 20.44 19.28
CA GLU A 55 2.95 19.82 19.47
C GLU A 55 3.98 20.83 20.02
N LEU A 56 4.77 20.42 21.02
CA LEU A 56 5.88 21.22 21.57
C LEU A 56 7.20 20.82 20.88
N VAL A 57 7.87 21.80 20.27
CA VAL A 57 9.06 21.58 19.44
C VAL A 57 10.23 22.41 19.96
N ASP A 58 11.44 21.87 19.95
CA ASP A 58 12.66 22.65 20.22
C ASP A 58 12.87 23.70 19.12
N ALA A 59 13.39 24.88 19.47
CA ALA A 59 13.61 25.98 18.53
C ALA A 59 14.48 25.57 17.32
N ASP A 60 15.28 24.51 17.48
CA ASP A 60 16.17 23.94 16.47
C ASP A 60 15.44 23.01 15.46
N HIS A 61 14.14 22.74 15.66
CA HIS A 61 13.33 21.79 14.90
C HIS A 61 12.06 22.39 14.26
N GLY A 62 11.82 23.70 14.41
CA GLY A 62 10.57 24.37 14.06
C GLY A 62 10.22 24.51 12.56
N GLU A 63 11.05 24.06 11.62
CA GLU A 63 10.78 24.25 10.18
C GLU A 63 10.65 22.95 9.35
N SER A 64 10.81 21.76 9.94
CA SER A 64 11.04 20.54 9.13
C SER A 64 9.96 19.44 9.17
N SER A 65 8.84 19.61 9.86
CA SER A 65 7.90 18.49 10.09
C SER A 65 6.44 18.72 9.72
N VAL A 66 6.11 19.78 8.96
CA VAL A 66 4.71 20.03 8.57
C VAL A 66 4.59 20.22 7.06
N GLU A 67 4.72 19.13 6.29
CA GLU A 67 3.89 18.95 5.09
C GLU A 67 3.98 17.52 4.56
N VAL A 68 2.81 16.94 4.28
CA VAL A 68 2.57 15.64 3.64
C VAL A 68 2.78 14.40 4.51
N VAL A 69 1.73 13.91 5.18
CA VAL A 69 1.05 12.63 4.86
C VAL A 69 -0.26 12.60 5.67
N LYS A 70 -1.34 13.08 5.05
CA LYS A 70 -2.71 12.79 5.49
C LYS A 70 -3.18 11.54 4.74
N VAL A 71 -3.54 10.51 5.50
CA VAL A 71 -4.42 9.38 5.15
C VAL A 71 -3.81 8.25 4.31
N VAL A 72 -2.94 7.41 4.90
CA VAL A 72 -2.99 5.94 4.78
C VAL A 72 -2.33 5.33 6.05
N ASP A 73 -3.03 4.41 6.72
CA ASP A 73 -2.56 3.55 7.83
C ASP A 73 -2.07 4.21 9.14
N LYS A 74 -2.99 4.86 9.86
CA LYS A 74 -2.72 5.36 11.23
C LYS A 74 -2.62 4.24 12.28
N GLU A 75 -3.24 3.08 12.05
CA GLU A 75 -3.28 1.98 13.03
C GLU A 75 -1.99 1.14 13.08
N LEU A 76 -1.32 0.92 11.94
CA LEU A 76 -0.04 0.18 11.91
C LEU A 76 1.14 1.04 12.37
N LEU A 77 1.14 2.34 12.04
CA LEU A 77 2.20 3.27 12.43
C LEU A 77 2.19 3.61 13.94
N GLU A 78 1.02 3.57 14.59
CA GLU A 78 0.92 3.78 16.04
C GLU A 78 1.45 2.57 16.85
N GLU A 79 1.27 1.34 16.35
CA GLU A 79 1.88 0.15 16.97
C GLU A 79 3.41 0.13 16.82
N GLU A 80 3.97 0.52 15.66
CA GLU A 80 5.42 0.63 15.47
C GLU A 80 6.05 1.74 16.32
N LYS A 81 5.42 2.92 16.39
CA LYS A 81 5.93 4.04 17.21
C LYS A 81 5.85 3.76 18.71
N SER A 82 4.80 3.07 19.17
CA SER A 82 4.65 2.73 20.59
C SER A 82 5.64 1.66 21.05
N LEU A 83 6.07 0.75 20.17
CA LEU A 83 7.15 -0.20 20.45
C LEU A 83 8.52 0.47 20.47
N ALA A 84 8.78 1.42 19.56
CA ALA A 84 10.02 2.17 19.52
C ALA A 84 10.25 3.08 20.74
N LEU A 85 9.17 3.63 21.33
CA LEU A 85 9.25 4.47 22.53
C LEU A 85 9.40 3.68 23.84
N ARG A 86 9.13 2.37 23.85
CA ARG A 86 9.09 1.58 25.11
C ARG A 86 10.46 1.09 25.60
N ASP A 87 11.52 1.25 24.81
CA ASP A 87 12.90 0.90 25.19
C ASP A 87 13.76 2.15 25.38
N GLY A 88 13.33 3.02 26.30
CA GLY A 88 14.04 4.21 26.78
C GLY A 88 15.23 3.86 27.69
N GLY A 89 16.11 2.96 27.24
CA GLY A 89 17.22 2.41 28.02
C GLY A 89 18.57 2.50 27.30
N GLY A 90 19.10 3.72 27.20
CA GLY A 90 20.53 4.08 27.13
C GLY A 90 21.51 3.13 26.43
N GLY A 91 21.89 3.47 25.19
CA GLY A 91 23.10 2.97 24.54
C GLY A 91 23.09 3.23 23.04
N HIS A 92 23.56 4.41 22.63
CA HIS A 92 23.88 4.72 21.23
C HIS A 92 25.04 3.81 20.82
N THR A 93 24.72 2.63 20.27
CA THR A 93 25.73 1.72 19.71
C THR A 93 25.69 1.84 18.19
N ASP A 94 26.75 2.40 17.61
CA ASP A 94 27.02 2.47 16.15
C ASP A 94 27.32 1.08 15.53
N ASP A 95 26.95 -0.02 16.19
CA ASP A 95 27.16 -1.37 15.66
C ASP A 95 26.02 -1.70 14.67
N PRO A 96 26.29 -1.79 13.36
CA PRO A 96 25.26 -2.03 12.36
C PRO A 96 24.53 -3.37 12.57
N VAL A 97 25.19 -4.34 13.20
CA VAL A 97 24.57 -5.63 13.52
C VAL A 97 23.54 -5.48 14.64
N ARG A 98 23.84 -4.68 15.67
CA ARG A 98 22.89 -4.39 16.75
C ARG A 98 21.69 -3.58 16.27
N ILE A 99 21.92 -2.64 15.35
CA ILE A 99 20.84 -1.88 14.70
C ILE A 99 19.92 -2.85 13.96
N TYR A 100 20.47 -3.71 13.11
CA TYR A 100 19.69 -4.70 12.37
C TYR A 100 18.91 -5.66 13.28
N LEU A 101 19.54 -6.19 14.33
CA LEU A 101 18.86 -7.12 15.26
C LEU A 101 17.76 -6.44 16.07
N ARG A 102 17.95 -5.16 16.44
CA ARG A 102 16.91 -4.37 17.11
C ARG A 102 15.72 -4.15 16.17
N GLU A 103 15.98 -3.79 14.91
CA GLU A 103 14.95 -3.55 13.90
C GLU A 103 14.20 -4.84 13.53
N MET A 104 14.92 -5.95 13.33
CA MET A 104 14.31 -7.27 13.14
C MET A 104 13.49 -7.72 14.35
N GLY A 105 13.94 -7.42 15.57
CA GLY A 105 13.25 -7.77 16.81
C GLY A 105 12.01 -6.93 17.11
N SER A 106 11.85 -5.78 16.42
CA SER A 106 10.66 -4.95 16.51
C SER A 106 9.47 -5.53 15.73
N ILE A 107 9.72 -6.41 14.75
CA ILE A 107 8.67 -7.00 13.92
C ILE A 107 8.16 -8.28 14.60
N PRO A 108 6.85 -8.37 14.92
CA PRO A 108 6.30 -9.56 15.55
C PRO A 108 6.35 -10.76 14.59
N LEU A 109 6.52 -11.95 15.16
CA LEU A 109 6.47 -13.19 14.37
C LEU A 109 5.06 -13.41 13.83
N LEU A 110 4.99 -13.94 12.61
CA LEU A 110 3.72 -14.28 11.96
C LEU A 110 3.04 -15.45 12.68
N THR A 111 1.73 -15.35 12.84
CA THR A 111 0.88 -16.49 13.18
C THR A 111 0.56 -17.27 11.92
N ARG A 112 0.16 -18.54 12.06
CA ARG A 112 -0.26 -19.37 10.92
C ARG A 112 -1.39 -18.72 10.14
N GLU A 113 -2.33 -18.05 10.82
CA GLU A 113 -3.43 -17.32 10.18
C GLU A 113 -2.92 -16.11 9.40
N GLY A 114 -1.97 -15.36 9.95
CA GLY A 114 -1.33 -14.22 9.29
C GLY A 114 -0.53 -14.62 8.05
N GLU A 115 0.18 -15.74 8.08
CA GLU A 115 0.86 -16.29 6.89
C GLU A 115 -0.13 -16.57 5.76
N VAL A 116 -1.28 -17.16 6.07
CA VAL A 116 -2.31 -17.49 5.08
C VAL A 116 -2.96 -16.22 4.52
N GLU A 117 -3.18 -15.20 5.35
CA GLU A 117 -3.73 -13.92 4.89
C GLU A 117 -2.79 -13.20 3.93
N ILE A 118 -1.51 -13.13 4.27
CA ILE A 118 -0.48 -12.54 3.40
C ILE A 118 -0.40 -13.31 2.08
N ALA A 119 -0.42 -14.65 2.14
CA ALA A 119 -0.40 -15.48 0.94
C ALA A 119 -1.59 -15.19 0.00
N LYS A 120 -2.81 -15.09 0.56
CA LYS A 120 -4.02 -14.75 -0.20
C LYS A 120 -3.92 -13.35 -0.80
N ARG A 121 -3.44 -12.36 -0.02
CA ARG A 121 -3.27 -10.99 -0.50
C ARG A 121 -2.27 -10.91 -1.65
N ILE A 122 -1.18 -11.67 -1.59
CA ILE A 122 -0.20 -11.76 -2.69
C ILE A 122 -0.84 -12.41 -3.93
N GLU A 123 -1.59 -13.50 -3.77
CA GLU A 123 -2.28 -14.18 -4.87
C GLU A 123 -3.32 -13.27 -5.54
N GLU A 124 -4.12 -12.54 -4.75
CA GLU A 124 -5.08 -11.57 -5.25
C GLU A 124 -4.39 -10.43 -6.01
N ALA A 125 -3.28 -9.90 -5.48
CA ALA A 125 -2.50 -8.86 -6.14
C ALA A 125 -1.89 -9.35 -7.47
N GLN A 126 -1.36 -10.58 -7.50
CA GLN A 126 -0.85 -11.19 -8.73
C GLN A 126 -1.96 -11.33 -9.78
N ASN A 127 -3.14 -11.80 -9.38
CA ASN A 127 -4.30 -11.91 -10.26
C ASN A 127 -4.73 -10.54 -10.81
N GLN A 128 -4.72 -9.50 -9.96
CA GLN A 128 -5.02 -8.13 -10.41
C GLN A 128 -4.01 -7.64 -11.47
N ILE A 129 -2.72 -7.90 -11.28
CA ILE A 129 -1.67 -7.55 -12.24
C ILE A 129 -1.89 -8.29 -13.56
N ILE A 130 -2.12 -9.61 -13.52
CA ILE A 130 -2.39 -10.42 -14.72
C ILE A 130 -3.58 -9.86 -15.49
N MET A 131 -4.66 -9.53 -14.79
CA MET A 131 -5.86 -8.95 -15.41
C MET A 131 -5.60 -7.58 -16.03
N ALA A 132 -4.83 -6.72 -15.37
CA ALA A 132 -4.43 -5.42 -15.92
C ALA A 132 -3.61 -5.57 -17.20
N VAL A 133 -2.67 -6.53 -17.22
CA VAL A 133 -1.84 -6.82 -18.40
C VAL A 133 -2.69 -7.35 -19.54
N ILE A 134 -3.57 -8.34 -19.31
CA ILE A 134 -4.39 -8.94 -20.37
C ILE A 134 -5.39 -7.93 -20.96
N ASN A 135 -5.88 -6.99 -20.16
CA ASN A 135 -6.79 -5.94 -20.63
C ASN A 135 -6.10 -4.92 -21.55
N ASN A 136 -4.77 -4.89 -21.59
CA ASN A 136 -4.01 -4.05 -22.51
C ASN A 136 -4.06 -4.64 -23.94
N PRO A 137 -4.56 -3.89 -24.94
CA PRO A 137 -4.65 -4.37 -26.33
C PRO A 137 -3.31 -4.79 -26.94
N LEU A 138 -2.19 -4.20 -26.49
CA LEU A 138 -0.87 -4.56 -26.99
C LEU A 138 -0.44 -5.93 -26.45
N ALA A 139 -0.60 -6.14 -25.14
CA ALA A 139 -0.30 -7.42 -24.52
C ALA A 139 -1.18 -8.55 -25.08
N ALA A 140 -2.47 -8.28 -25.34
CA ALA A 140 -3.36 -9.25 -25.99
C ALA A 140 -2.83 -9.69 -27.37
N LYS A 141 -2.32 -8.74 -28.18
CA LYS A 141 -1.69 -9.05 -29.48
C LYS A 141 -0.42 -9.88 -29.32
N ASP A 142 0.42 -9.56 -28.33
CA ASP A 142 1.65 -10.30 -28.08
C ASP A 142 1.36 -11.74 -27.65
N VAL A 143 0.35 -11.96 -26.82
CA VAL A 143 -0.13 -13.30 -26.43
C VAL A 143 -0.62 -14.09 -27.66
N LEU A 144 -1.34 -13.44 -28.59
CA LEU A 144 -1.75 -14.07 -29.85
C LEU A 144 -0.54 -14.40 -30.74
N HIS A 145 0.48 -13.54 -30.77
CA HIS A 145 1.69 -13.80 -31.51
C HIS A 145 2.49 -14.97 -30.93
N LEU A 146 2.53 -15.11 -29.60
CA LEU A 146 3.10 -16.26 -28.91
C LEU A 146 2.33 -17.55 -29.25
N ARG A 147 0.99 -17.49 -29.33
CA ARG A 147 0.16 -18.62 -29.80
C ARG A 147 0.58 -19.08 -31.19
N GLU A 148 0.78 -18.15 -32.13
CA GLU A 148 1.22 -18.49 -33.49
C GLU A 148 2.60 -19.16 -33.51
N LYS A 149 3.54 -18.64 -32.72
CA LYS A 149 4.87 -19.25 -32.58
C LYS A 149 4.78 -20.67 -31.99
N LEU A 150 3.94 -20.87 -30.97
CA LEU A 150 3.71 -22.18 -30.36
C LEU A 150 3.02 -23.15 -31.33
N LYS A 151 2.04 -22.68 -32.11
CA LYS A 151 1.35 -23.48 -33.14
C LYS A 151 2.31 -23.91 -34.25
N ASN A 152 3.18 -23.00 -34.68
CA ASN A 152 4.19 -23.24 -35.70
C ASN A 152 5.41 -24.03 -35.18
N GLY A 153 5.45 -24.36 -33.88
CA GLY A 153 6.54 -25.12 -33.27
C GLY A 153 7.87 -24.35 -33.17
N LYS A 154 7.85 -23.02 -33.27
CA LYS A 154 9.03 -22.17 -33.11
C LYS A 154 9.47 -22.01 -31.65
N ILE A 155 8.54 -22.24 -30.72
CA ILE A 155 8.73 -22.15 -29.27
C ILE A 155 8.16 -23.43 -28.65
N GLY A 156 8.90 -24.05 -27.74
CA GLY A 156 8.43 -25.19 -26.95
C GLY A 156 7.58 -24.74 -25.77
N VAL A 157 6.73 -25.61 -25.23
CA VAL A 157 6.01 -25.28 -23.98
C VAL A 157 7.00 -25.07 -22.83
N ASP A 158 8.14 -25.77 -22.88
CA ASP A 158 9.22 -25.66 -21.90
C ASP A 158 9.84 -24.26 -21.87
N ASP A 159 9.89 -23.55 -23.01
CA ASP A 159 10.41 -22.17 -23.10
C ASP A 159 9.45 -21.13 -22.49
N LEU A 160 8.17 -21.52 -22.29
CA LEU A 160 7.12 -20.66 -21.71
C LEU A 160 6.94 -20.92 -20.20
N GLY A 161 7.47 -22.03 -19.69
CA GLY A 161 7.38 -22.39 -18.27
C GLY A 161 8.36 -21.60 -17.42
N SER A 162 7.95 -21.26 -16.20
CA SER A 162 8.86 -20.71 -15.19
C SER A 162 10.00 -21.70 -14.92
N HIS A 163 11.21 -21.17 -14.73
CA HIS A 163 12.44 -21.88 -14.38
C HIS A 163 12.33 -22.51 -12.97
N SER A 164 11.42 -23.46 -12.82
CA SER A 164 11.32 -24.35 -11.66
C SER A 164 11.89 -25.68 -12.12
N GLU A 165 12.93 -26.17 -11.43
CA GLU A 165 13.59 -27.44 -11.73
C GLU A 165 12.53 -28.53 -11.94
N PRO A 166 12.34 -29.00 -13.19
CA PRO A 166 11.25 -29.91 -13.45
C PRO A 166 11.72 -31.34 -13.18
N ASP A 167 10.96 -32.09 -12.38
CA ASP A 167 11.09 -33.55 -12.32
C ASP A 167 11.02 -34.13 -13.76
N GLU A 168 12.06 -34.81 -14.22
CA GLU A 168 12.21 -35.31 -15.61
C GLU A 168 10.98 -36.13 -16.09
N LYS A 169 10.29 -36.81 -15.17
CA LYS A 169 9.09 -37.61 -15.45
C LYS A 169 7.82 -36.79 -15.71
N ARG A 170 7.71 -35.57 -15.15
CA ARG A 170 6.57 -34.66 -15.37
C ARG A 170 6.66 -33.97 -16.74
N VAL A 171 7.88 -33.76 -17.24
CA VAL A 171 8.18 -33.01 -18.47
C VAL A 171 7.61 -33.68 -19.72
N SER A 172 7.74 -35.00 -19.87
CA SER A 172 7.34 -35.70 -21.11
C SER A 172 5.81 -35.73 -21.32
N ALA A 173 5.03 -35.98 -20.26
CA ALA A 173 3.58 -35.95 -20.30
C ALA A 173 3.04 -34.52 -20.51
N TRP A 174 3.65 -33.54 -19.84
CA TRP A 174 3.30 -32.13 -19.96
C TRP A 174 3.61 -31.57 -21.36
N ARG A 175 4.73 -31.97 -21.99
CA ARG A 175 5.06 -31.53 -23.36
C ARG A 175 3.98 -31.83 -24.39
N THR A 176 3.27 -32.95 -24.26
CA THR A 176 2.29 -33.36 -25.28
C THR A 176 0.86 -32.97 -24.90
N GLN A 177 0.46 -33.24 -23.66
CA GLN A 177 -0.89 -32.92 -23.19
C GLN A 177 -1.01 -31.43 -22.82
N GLY A 178 -0.01 -30.88 -22.14
CA GLY A 178 0.05 -29.46 -21.76
C GLY A 178 0.13 -28.54 -22.97
N ARG A 179 0.82 -28.94 -24.05
CA ARG A 179 0.83 -28.16 -25.31
C ARG A 179 -0.57 -28.02 -25.91
N ARG A 180 -1.34 -29.12 -25.98
CA ARG A 180 -2.71 -29.07 -26.53
C ARG A 180 -3.61 -28.23 -25.65
N GLN A 181 -3.60 -28.48 -24.34
CA GLN A 181 -4.40 -27.71 -23.39
C GLN A 181 -4.08 -26.21 -23.43
N LEU A 182 -2.80 -25.85 -23.54
CA LEU A 182 -2.37 -24.46 -23.68
C LEU A 182 -2.86 -23.85 -25.00
N LEU A 183 -2.76 -24.57 -26.12
CA LEU A 183 -3.26 -24.10 -27.41
C LEU A 183 -4.78 -23.92 -27.40
N ASP A 184 -5.52 -24.85 -26.77
CA ASP A 184 -6.97 -24.77 -26.63
C ASP A 184 -7.38 -23.57 -25.76
N PHE A 185 -6.63 -23.31 -24.68
CA PHE A 185 -6.85 -22.13 -23.83
C PHE A 185 -6.54 -20.83 -24.58
N LEU A 186 -5.41 -20.75 -25.27
CA LEU A 186 -5.05 -19.59 -26.10
C LEU A 186 -6.05 -19.36 -27.24
N GLU A 187 -6.71 -20.40 -27.72
CA GLU A 187 -7.80 -20.29 -28.68
C GLU A 187 -9.05 -19.65 -28.07
N GLN A 188 -9.41 -20.04 -26.85
CA GLN A 188 -10.51 -19.40 -26.12
C GLN A 188 -10.21 -17.93 -25.83
N VAL A 189 -8.97 -17.60 -25.44
CA VAL A 189 -8.52 -16.21 -25.23
C VAL A 189 -8.64 -15.41 -26.52
N ALA A 190 -8.21 -15.95 -27.66
CA ALA A 190 -8.34 -15.29 -28.96
C ALA A 190 -9.80 -15.05 -29.35
N ALA A 191 -10.68 -16.02 -29.10
CA ALA A 191 -12.11 -15.87 -29.36
C ALA A 191 -12.74 -14.79 -28.48
N CYS A 192 -12.28 -14.64 -27.24
CA CYS A 192 -12.70 -13.59 -26.32
C CYS A 192 -12.20 -12.21 -26.78
N ASP A 193 -10.95 -12.08 -27.19
CA ASP A 193 -10.37 -10.83 -27.70
C ASP A 193 -11.10 -10.31 -28.95
N LEU A 194 -11.42 -11.20 -29.91
CA LEU A 194 -12.21 -10.86 -31.09
C LEU A 194 -13.61 -10.36 -30.72
N ARG A 195 -14.24 -10.97 -29.71
CA ARG A 195 -15.56 -10.54 -29.22
C ARG A 195 -15.47 -9.19 -28.53
N LEU A 196 -14.47 -8.96 -27.68
CA LEU A 196 -14.23 -7.67 -27.03
C LEU A 196 -13.98 -6.57 -28.06
N THR A 197 -13.15 -6.85 -29.07
CA THR A 197 -12.91 -5.92 -30.18
C THR A 197 -14.21 -5.58 -30.91
N ARG A 198 -15.07 -6.58 -31.20
CA ARG A 198 -16.39 -6.34 -31.80
C ARG A 198 -17.29 -5.47 -30.91
N ILE A 199 -17.36 -5.76 -29.60
CA ILE A 199 -18.15 -4.97 -28.65
C ILE A 199 -17.64 -3.53 -28.59
N LYS A 200 -16.32 -3.31 -28.50
CA LYS A 200 -15.69 -1.98 -28.51
C LYS A 200 -15.96 -1.23 -29.82
N THR A 201 -15.87 -1.88 -30.97
CA THR A 201 -16.20 -1.25 -32.26
C THR A 201 -17.67 -0.85 -32.36
N ARG A 202 -18.59 -1.66 -31.81
CA ARG A 202 -20.02 -1.32 -31.74
C ARG A 202 -20.25 -0.15 -30.80
N LEU A 203 -19.66 -0.15 -29.61
CA LEU A 203 -19.74 0.97 -28.66
C LEU A 203 -19.20 2.30 -29.22
N GLY A 204 -18.23 2.24 -30.13
CA GLY A 204 -17.67 3.42 -30.81
C GLY A 204 -18.57 4.02 -31.91
N GLN A 205 -19.63 3.34 -32.32
CA GLN A 205 -20.57 3.88 -33.32
C GLN A 205 -21.50 4.92 -32.66
N ARG A 206 -21.60 6.12 -33.25
CA ARG A 206 -22.39 7.25 -32.73
C ARG A 206 -23.90 7.02 -32.68
N SER A 207 -24.43 5.98 -33.33
CA SER A 207 -25.88 5.78 -33.51
C SER A 207 -26.55 4.80 -32.54
N LEU A 208 -25.89 4.40 -31.43
CA LEU A 208 -26.49 3.43 -30.51
C LEU A 208 -27.42 4.08 -29.49
N SER A 209 -28.62 3.49 -29.36
CA SER A 209 -29.56 3.77 -28.28
C SER A 209 -28.90 3.54 -26.91
N GLU A 210 -29.20 4.40 -25.92
CA GLU A 210 -28.64 4.34 -24.57
C GLU A 210 -28.85 2.98 -23.88
N ASN A 211 -29.96 2.30 -24.17
CA ASN A 211 -30.26 0.98 -23.62
C ASN A 211 -29.29 -0.09 -24.14
N VAL A 212 -29.02 -0.10 -25.45
CA VAL A 212 -28.07 -1.04 -26.07
C VAL A 212 -26.65 -0.77 -25.60
N ARG A 213 -26.29 0.50 -25.37
CA ARG A 213 -25.01 0.88 -24.80
C ARG A 213 -24.82 0.34 -23.38
N ARG A 214 -25.85 0.42 -22.52
CA ARG A 214 -25.82 -0.14 -21.16
C ARG A 214 -25.71 -1.67 -21.15
N GLU A 215 -26.39 -2.36 -22.06
CA GLU A 215 -26.30 -3.81 -22.20
C GLU A 215 -24.89 -4.26 -22.62
N LEU A 216 -24.29 -3.60 -23.61
CA LEU A 216 -22.94 -3.92 -24.07
C LEU A 216 -21.87 -3.67 -22.99
N ILE A 217 -22.01 -2.61 -22.19
CA ILE A 217 -21.13 -2.33 -21.04
C ILE A 217 -21.31 -3.40 -19.96
N ALA A 218 -22.54 -3.86 -19.70
CA ALA A 218 -22.80 -4.93 -18.75
C ALA A 218 -22.22 -6.27 -19.23
N GLU A 219 -22.25 -6.53 -20.54
CA GLU A 219 -21.66 -7.73 -21.15
C GLU A 219 -20.12 -7.70 -21.10
N GLU A 220 -19.50 -6.54 -21.37
CA GLU A 220 -18.07 -6.31 -21.19
C GLU A 220 -17.64 -6.59 -19.74
N LYS A 221 -18.33 -5.98 -18.75
CA LYS A 221 -18.03 -6.18 -17.32
C LYS A 221 -18.22 -7.64 -16.85
N LYS A 222 -19.27 -8.32 -17.31
CA LYS A 222 -19.50 -9.75 -16.99
C LYS A 222 -18.39 -10.64 -17.53
N LYS A 223 -17.74 -10.26 -18.64
CA LYS A 223 -16.66 -11.04 -19.26
C LYS A 223 -15.32 -10.78 -18.61
N HIS A 224 -15.01 -9.54 -18.23
CA HIS A 224 -13.87 -9.28 -17.35
C HIS A 224 -13.96 -10.08 -16.06
N LYS A 225 -15.17 -10.26 -15.49
CA LYS A 225 -15.38 -11.11 -14.30
C LYS A 225 -15.27 -12.63 -14.55
N LYS A 226 -15.37 -13.10 -15.80
CA LYS A 226 -15.22 -14.53 -16.16
C LYS A 226 -13.79 -14.90 -16.56
N MET A 227 -12.94 -13.91 -16.77
CA MET A 227 -11.50 -14.09 -16.99
C MET A 227 -10.71 -14.04 -15.68
N ALA A 228 -11.30 -13.45 -14.62
CA ALA A 228 -10.94 -13.67 -13.22
C ALA A 228 -11.52 -15.00 -12.73
#